data_AF-A0A7R9IS87-F1
#
_entry.id   AF-A0A7R9IS87-F1
#
_cell.length_a   1.000
_cell.length_b   1.000
_cell.length_c   1.000
_cell.angle_alpha   90.00
_cell.angle_beta   90.00
_cell.angle_gamma   90.00
#
_symmetry.space_group_name_H-M   'P 1'
#
loop_
_entity.id
_entity.type
_entity.pdbx_description
1 polymer ?
#
loop_
_entity_poly.entity_id
_entity_poly.type
_entity_poly.pdbx_seq_one_letter_code
_entity_poly.pdbx_strand_id
1 'polypeptide(L)'
;MSETVARRRGTSLELGGEELGYILVRETVARRRGTRLQLSERDCVRLAGEELGYILSEYLAECDMRRAFISGFTGSAGTAIVTESAALMWTDGRYYLQATEEMGEGWTLMKEGQGSFISILSNNWRGLAVKAYFIFHPNRHSQLLRADNVLGLPVTPSQGKYLSDNFSEGSHVGVDPNVLSYEEWKIIQNDMKGSGVNLVPIATNLVDLIWEGKPASPSNMVVPLAIKYTGKSCKHKVEEVRSKMAEKGSTLLLVTALDEIAWLLNLRGSDIDYNPVFFSYVLVTQTQVHLFIDESKVTLAVRNHFNEEDLPVNIHAYNKIHSFIIEQIPEQTGKVWISSDGSYSLNSMVPEKIRISEITPIALMKAIKNTVETQGEPQFIGLGT
;
A
#
# COMPACT_ATOMS: atom_id res chain seq x y z
N MET A 1 33.06 -21.72 -12.38
CA MET A 1 34.10 -20.83 -11.83
C MET A 1 33.71 -19.41 -12.23
N SER A 2 33.51 -18.43 -11.34
CA SER A 2 33.74 -18.43 -9.88
C SER A 2 32.43 -18.37 -9.09
N GLU A 3 32.37 -19.06 -7.95
CA GLU A 3 31.35 -18.82 -6.92
C GLU A 3 31.89 -17.74 -5.96
N THR A 4 31.20 -16.61 -5.83
CA THR A 4 31.62 -15.55 -4.91
C THR A 4 31.14 -15.85 -3.50
N VAL A 5 31.94 -16.62 -2.76
CA VAL A 5 31.65 -16.99 -1.36
C VAL A 5 31.66 -15.75 -0.46
N ALA A 6 30.50 -15.37 0.06
CA ALA A 6 30.37 -14.30 1.06
C ALA A 6 31.15 -14.66 2.33
N ARG A 7 32.14 -13.83 2.69
CA ARG A 7 32.99 -14.03 3.88
C ARG A 7 32.59 -13.05 4.99
N ARG A 8 31.99 -13.56 6.07
CA ARG A 8 31.74 -12.76 7.29
C ARG A 8 33.05 -12.19 7.86
N ARG A 9 33.15 -10.86 7.88
CA ARG A 9 33.98 -10.07 8.81
C ARG A 9 33.20 -8.81 9.18
N GLY A 10 32.94 -8.59 10.47
CA GLY A 10 32.52 -7.30 11.03
C GLY A 10 31.34 -6.56 10.38
N THR A 11 30.11 -7.02 10.65
CA THR A 11 28.87 -6.19 10.74
C THR A 11 28.44 -5.27 9.58
N SER A 12 29.14 -5.20 8.45
CA SER A 12 28.67 -4.55 7.22
C SER A 12 28.35 -5.58 6.12
N LEU A 13 27.49 -5.20 5.18
CA LEU A 13 27.00 -6.08 4.10
C LEU A 13 27.11 -5.34 2.76
N GLU A 14 28.27 -5.46 2.12
CA GLU A 14 28.57 -4.79 0.85
C GLU A 14 27.76 -5.39 -0.32
N LEU A 15 27.11 -4.52 -1.09
CA LEU A 15 26.57 -4.83 -2.42
C LEU A 15 27.12 -3.78 -3.40
N GLY A 16 27.67 -4.23 -4.54
CA GLY A 16 28.11 -3.34 -5.62
C GLY A 16 29.42 -2.58 -5.43
N GLY A 17 29.92 -2.44 -4.19
CA GLY A 17 31.18 -1.73 -3.90
C GLY A 17 31.02 -0.28 -3.44
N GLU A 18 29.81 0.10 -3.02
CA GLU A 18 29.51 1.37 -2.34
C GLU A 18 29.25 1.12 -0.84
N GLU A 19 29.63 2.03 0.04
CA GLU A 19 29.37 1.91 1.49
C GLU A 19 27.88 2.13 1.79
N LEU A 20 27.16 1.02 2.01
CA LEU A 20 25.74 1.05 2.36
C LEU A 20 25.52 1.51 3.81
N GLY A 21 25.12 2.78 3.96
CA GLY A 21 24.71 3.42 5.20
C GLY A 21 23.39 2.92 5.79
N TYR A 22 23.37 1.66 6.26
CA TYR A 22 22.42 1.12 7.24
C TYR A 22 21.03 0.65 6.71
N ILE A 23 20.22 0.07 7.63
CA ILE A 23 19.26 -1.05 7.39
C ILE A 23 18.02 -0.94 8.34
N LEU A 24 16.86 -1.56 7.96
CA LEU A 24 15.68 -2.02 8.79
C LEU A 24 14.37 -1.17 8.79
N VAL A 25 13.09 -1.66 8.81
CA VAL A 25 12.18 -2.46 7.88
C VAL A 25 10.66 -2.19 8.23
N ARG A 26 9.69 -2.24 7.26
CA ARG A 26 8.18 -2.28 7.42
C ARG A 26 7.41 -2.38 6.05
N GLU A 27 6.06 -2.42 6.02
CA GLU A 27 5.09 -2.46 4.88
C GLU A 27 3.75 -1.65 5.08
N THR A 28 2.74 -1.46 4.15
CA THR A 28 1.73 -0.30 4.02
C THR A 28 0.07 -0.21 4.08
N VAL A 29 -0.79 -0.56 5.12
CA VAL A 29 -2.29 -0.83 5.08
C VAL A 29 -3.16 0.17 4.30
N ALA A 30 -3.81 -0.29 3.23
CA ALA A 30 -4.52 0.57 2.28
C ALA A 30 -6.01 0.77 2.63
N ARG A 31 -6.39 1.99 3.04
CA ARG A 31 -7.78 2.37 3.37
C ARG A 31 -8.40 3.27 2.31
N ARG A 32 -9.36 2.75 1.52
CA ARG A 32 -10.19 3.57 0.61
C ARG A 32 -10.95 4.65 1.41
N ARG A 33 -10.93 5.91 0.97
CA ARG A 33 -11.73 7.02 1.54
C ARG A 33 -12.65 7.66 0.51
N GLY A 34 -13.85 8.02 0.95
CA GLY A 34 -14.65 9.03 0.27
C GLY A 34 -14.11 10.44 0.56
N THR A 35 -14.04 11.28 -0.48
CA THR A 35 -13.82 12.74 -0.43
C THR A 35 -12.53 13.31 0.20
N ARG A 36 -11.55 13.56 -0.69
CA ARG A 36 -10.98 14.89 -1.03
C ARG A 36 -9.79 15.48 -0.23
N LEU A 37 -8.79 15.92 -1.00
CA LEU A 37 -7.59 16.76 -0.69
C LEU A 37 -6.51 16.16 0.23
N GLN A 38 -5.20 16.47 0.07
CA GLN A 38 -4.35 16.72 -1.12
C GLN A 38 -2.92 17.02 -0.64
N LEU A 39 -1.89 16.26 -1.08
CA LEU A 39 -0.45 16.65 -1.13
C LEU A 39 0.22 16.98 0.25
N SER A 40 1.51 16.78 0.53
CA SER A 40 2.66 16.23 -0.22
C SER A 40 3.65 15.49 0.72
N GLU A 41 4.96 15.43 0.42
CA GLU A 41 5.62 14.29 -0.24
C GLU A 41 7.15 14.35 0.03
N ARG A 42 7.98 13.31 0.33
CA ARG A 42 9.28 13.44 1.09
C ARG A 42 10.71 13.33 0.41
N ASP A 43 11.30 12.16 0.07
CA ASP A 43 12.66 11.82 -0.46
C ASP A 43 13.75 11.86 0.57
N CYS A 44 14.55 10.79 0.76
CA CYS A 44 15.26 10.39 2.01
C CYS A 44 14.45 9.33 2.81
N VAL A 45 15.06 8.72 3.84
CA VAL A 45 14.90 7.28 4.11
C VAL A 45 15.39 6.90 5.54
N ARG A 46 14.86 5.97 6.36
CA ARG A 46 13.62 5.14 6.42
C ARG A 46 13.48 3.83 5.65
N LEU A 47 13.24 2.73 6.37
CA LEU A 47 12.18 1.75 6.07
C LEU A 47 11.15 1.73 7.22
N ALA A 48 9.84 1.82 7.02
CA ALA A 48 9.07 1.99 5.76
C ALA A 48 7.70 2.65 6.01
N GLY A 49 6.71 2.51 5.10
CA GLY A 49 5.31 3.03 5.18
C GLY A 49 4.27 1.94 5.43
N GLU A 50 3.17 2.25 6.18
CA GLU A 50 1.85 1.65 6.66
C GLU A 50 1.79 0.31 7.57
N GLU A 51 1.21 -0.79 7.05
CA GLU A 51 1.40 -2.26 7.34
C GLU A 51 0.87 -3.18 6.18
N LEU A 52 1.63 -3.98 5.39
CA LEU A 52 1.15 -4.72 4.17
C LEU A 52 1.88 -5.97 3.65
N GLY A 53 1.10 -6.88 3.05
CA GLY A 53 1.60 -7.74 1.97
C GLY A 53 1.69 -7.04 0.60
N TYR A 54 2.49 -7.62 -0.30
CA TYR A 54 2.88 -7.20 -1.68
C TYR A 54 1.79 -6.63 -2.63
N ILE A 55 0.53 -6.61 -2.22
CA ILE A 55 -0.68 -6.37 -3.03
C ILE A 55 -1.69 -5.41 -2.38
N LEU A 56 -1.32 -4.79 -1.24
CA LEU A 56 -2.02 -3.65 -0.67
C LEU A 56 -3.46 -3.91 -0.14
N SER A 57 -3.60 -4.83 0.83
CA SER A 57 -4.83 -5.24 1.56
C SER A 57 -4.97 -4.67 3.00
N GLU A 58 -6.19 -4.35 3.46
CA GLU A 58 -6.45 -3.82 4.83
C GLU A 58 -6.18 -4.81 5.99
N TYR A 59 -6.05 -6.10 5.71
CA TYR A 59 -5.57 -7.13 6.64
C TYR A 59 -4.43 -7.93 6.00
N LEU A 60 -3.63 -8.61 6.84
CA LEU A 60 -2.38 -9.27 6.44
C LEU A 60 -2.46 -10.79 6.60
N ALA A 61 -1.62 -11.49 5.85
CA ALA A 61 -1.20 -12.84 6.21
C ALA A 61 -0.01 -12.77 7.18
N GLU A 62 0.13 -13.77 8.05
CA GLU A 62 1.22 -13.82 9.05
C GLU A 62 2.62 -13.65 8.45
N CYS A 63 2.84 -14.14 7.22
CA CYS A 63 4.11 -14.01 6.49
C CYS A 63 4.49 -12.57 6.10
N ASP A 64 3.56 -11.63 6.17
CA ASP A 64 3.77 -10.20 5.86
C ASP A 64 3.57 -9.31 7.10
N MET A 65 3.59 -9.88 8.32
CA MET A 65 3.54 -9.13 9.59
C MET A 65 4.94 -8.72 10.08
N ARG A 66 5.85 -8.29 9.18
CA ARG A 66 7.27 -8.05 9.53
C ARG A 66 7.43 -6.95 10.58
N ARG A 67 6.60 -5.91 10.53
CA ARG A 67 6.56 -4.85 11.56
C ARG A 67 6.23 -5.41 12.95
N ALA A 68 5.22 -6.26 13.07
CA ALA A 68 4.85 -6.87 14.35
C ALA A 68 5.99 -7.76 14.88
N PHE A 69 6.64 -8.53 14.02
CA PHE A 69 7.81 -9.34 14.38
C PHE A 69 8.97 -8.52 14.98
N ILE A 70 9.34 -7.38 14.40
CA ILE A 70 10.47 -6.57 14.91
C ILE A 70 10.15 -5.70 16.13
N SER A 71 8.88 -5.34 16.34
CA SER A 71 8.50 -4.32 17.32
C SER A 71 7.63 -4.83 18.48
N GLY A 72 6.92 -5.94 18.29
CA GLY A 72 5.84 -6.40 19.18
C GLY A 72 4.48 -5.77 18.87
N PHE A 73 4.43 -4.63 18.16
CA PHE A 73 3.18 -3.90 17.92
C PHE A 73 2.34 -4.49 16.78
N THR A 74 1.08 -4.81 17.08
CA THR A 74 0.12 -5.56 16.26
C THR A 74 -1.04 -4.73 15.70
N GLY A 75 -1.21 -3.48 16.12
CA GLY A 75 -2.30 -2.61 15.64
C GLY A 75 -2.16 -2.30 14.14
N SER A 76 -3.27 -2.35 13.39
CA SER A 76 -3.26 -2.40 11.90
C SER A 76 -2.86 -1.11 11.15
N ALA A 77 -2.01 -0.27 11.76
CA ALA A 77 -1.25 0.81 11.14
C ALA A 77 -0.12 1.27 12.09
N GLY A 78 1.13 1.42 11.64
CA GLY A 78 2.16 2.16 12.41
C GLY A 78 3.63 2.00 11.98
N THR A 79 4.42 3.08 12.13
CA THR A 79 5.67 3.37 11.40
C THR A 79 6.96 3.02 12.09
N ALA A 80 7.29 1.74 12.10
CA ALA A 80 8.68 1.33 12.21
C ALA A 80 9.55 2.12 11.22
N ILE A 81 10.55 2.79 11.80
CA ILE A 81 11.80 3.28 11.21
C ILE A 81 12.88 2.92 12.20
N VAL A 82 13.96 2.29 11.73
CA VAL A 82 15.11 2.01 12.59
C VAL A 82 16.38 2.51 11.92
N THR A 83 17.32 2.96 12.75
CA THR A 83 18.64 3.49 12.39
C THR A 83 19.70 2.77 13.22
N GLU A 84 20.97 3.16 13.14
CA GLU A 84 21.99 2.70 14.10
C GLU A 84 21.65 2.99 15.57
N SER A 85 20.87 4.04 15.82
CA SER A 85 20.80 4.74 17.11
C SER A 85 19.38 4.88 17.68
N ALA A 86 18.34 4.62 16.88
CA ALA A 86 16.95 4.74 17.30
C ALA A 86 16.04 3.75 16.56
N ALA A 87 15.06 3.19 17.27
CA ALA A 87 13.87 2.56 16.69
C ALA A 87 12.65 3.45 16.98
N LEU A 88 11.83 3.72 15.98
CA LEU A 88 10.75 4.71 16.01
C LEU A 88 9.45 4.12 15.43
N MET A 89 8.28 4.55 15.90
CA MET A 89 6.96 4.03 15.49
C MET A 89 5.94 5.16 15.29
N TRP A 90 5.72 5.69 14.08
CA TRP A 90 4.60 6.63 13.80
C TRP A 90 3.29 5.90 13.54
N THR A 91 2.36 5.88 14.49
CA THR A 91 0.98 5.40 14.26
C THR A 91 -0.03 6.53 14.44
N ASP A 92 -1.27 6.32 14.02
CA ASP A 92 -2.37 7.25 14.22
C ASP A 92 -3.05 7.10 15.60
N GLY A 93 -3.92 8.06 15.93
CA GLY A 93 -4.59 8.15 17.23
C GLY A 93 -5.42 6.93 17.66
N ARG A 94 -5.75 6.00 16.77
CA ARG A 94 -6.36 4.70 17.10
C ARG A 94 -5.46 3.85 18.01
N TYR A 95 -4.14 3.88 17.82
CA TYR A 95 -3.23 2.87 18.37
C TYR A 95 -2.20 3.43 19.37
N TYR A 96 -2.28 4.71 19.78
CA TYR A 96 -1.30 5.30 20.70
C TYR A 96 -1.11 4.54 22.02
N LEU A 97 -2.19 4.00 22.60
CA LEU A 97 -2.10 3.22 23.84
C LEU A 97 -1.51 1.83 23.54
N GLN A 98 -2.09 1.11 22.59
CA GLN A 98 -1.62 -0.21 22.15
C GLN A 98 -0.13 -0.21 21.78
N ALA A 99 0.36 0.77 21.00
CA ALA A 99 1.77 0.89 20.67
C ALA A 99 2.66 1.28 21.87
N THR A 100 2.12 1.92 22.92
CA THR A 100 2.87 2.16 24.17
C THR A 100 2.93 0.90 25.05
N GLU A 101 1.98 -0.02 24.90
CA GLU A 101 1.86 -1.24 25.72
C GLU A 101 2.48 -2.49 25.06
N GLU A 102 2.47 -2.58 23.73
CA GLU A 102 2.97 -3.74 22.97
C GLU A 102 4.42 -3.60 22.48
N MET A 103 4.95 -2.38 22.36
CA MET A 103 6.31 -2.21 21.85
C MET A 103 7.39 -2.56 22.87
N GLY A 104 8.42 -3.27 22.41
CA GLY A 104 9.59 -3.58 23.23
C GLY A 104 10.41 -2.35 23.65
N GLU A 105 11.32 -2.54 24.62
CA GLU A 105 12.26 -1.49 25.03
C GLU A 105 13.11 -1.00 23.84
N GLY A 106 13.40 0.30 23.79
CA GLY A 106 14.15 0.96 22.71
C GLY A 106 13.30 1.56 21.59
N TRP A 107 12.00 1.26 21.51
CA TRP A 107 11.09 1.85 20.53
C TRP A 107 10.53 3.22 20.98
N THR A 108 10.52 4.19 20.06
CA THR A 108 10.05 5.57 20.26
C THR A 108 8.73 5.80 19.54
N LEU A 109 7.62 5.94 20.28
CA LEU A 109 6.30 6.21 19.72
C LEU A 109 6.18 7.64 19.18
N MET A 110 6.00 7.76 17.86
CA MET A 110 5.72 8.99 17.13
C MET A 110 4.21 9.08 16.86
N LYS A 111 3.59 10.27 16.95
CA LYS A 111 2.11 10.38 17.08
C LYS A 111 1.46 11.17 15.94
N GLU A 112 0.95 10.47 14.93
CA GLU A 112 0.47 11.11 13.69
C GLU A 112 -0.80 11.96 13.87
N GLY A 113 -0.73 13.20 13.37
CA GLY A 113 -1.80 14.18 13.54
C GLY A 113 -1.72 14.99 14.86
N GLN A 114 -0.74 14.73 15.73
CA GLN A 114 -0.36 15.67 16.79
C GLN A 114 0.39 16.88 16.17
N GLY A 115 -0.38 17.77 15.53
CA GLY A 115 0.07 19.02 14.90
C GLY A 115 -0.26 19.10 13.40
N SER A 116 -0.82 20.19 12.87
CA SER A 116 -1.30 21.42 13.53
C SER A 116 -2.58 21.95 12.89
N PHE A 117 -3.48 22.51 13.70
CA PHE A 117 -4.68 23.22 13.22
C PHE A 117 -4.37 24.59 12.59
N ILE A 118 -3.11 25.05 12.65
CA ILE A 118 -2.71 26.42 12.30
C ILE A 118 -2.10 26.48 10.88
N SER A 119 -1.29 25.50 10.49
CA SER A 119 -0.67 25.44 9.15
C SER A 119 -1.67 25.29 8.00
N ILE A 120 -2.83 24.65 8.26
CA ILE A 120 -3.90 24.48 7.28
C ILE A 120 -4.54 25.82 6.90
N LEU A 121 -4.54 26.81 7.81
CA LEU A 121 -5.10 28.14 7.57
C LEU A 121 -4.09 29.11 6.94
N SER A 122 -2.78 28.96 7.19
CA SER A 122 -1.77 29.89 6.66
C SER A 122 -1.52 29.73 5.16
N ASN A 123 -1.63 28.51 4.61
CA ASN A 123 -1.05 28.19 3.30
C ASN A 123 -2.03 28.33 2.12
N ASN A 124 -3.34 28.36 2.35
CA ASN A 124 -4.36 28.38 1.28
C ASN A 124 -5.18 29.68 1.15
N TRP A 125 -5.00 30.68 2.04
CA TRP A 125 -5.91 31.84 2.15
C TRP A 125 -5.23 33.21 1.96
N ARG A 126 -4.26 33.33 1.04
CA ARG A 126 -3.76 34.62 0.55
C ARG A 126 -4.80 35.31 -0.37
N GLY A 127 -5.91 35.79 0.19
CA GLY A 127 -6.90 36.55 -0.59
C GLY A 127 -8.16 37.05 0.13
N LEU A 128 -8.62 36.39 1.20
CA LEU A 128 -9.89 36.74 1.87
C LEU A 128 -9.73 36.76 3.39
N ALA A 129 -9.96 37.93 3.99
CA ALA A 129 -9.87 38.15 5.43
C ALA A 129 -11.13 37.63 6.16
N VAL A 130 -11.21 36.31 6.36
CA VAL A 130 -12.28 35.69 7.15
C VAL A 130 -12.10 36.01 8.63
N LYS A 131 -12.85 36.99 9.12
CA LYS A 131 -13.09 37.17 10.56
C LYS A 131 -13.94 36.00 11.08
N ALA A 132 -13.30 35.01 11.68
CA ALA A 132 -13.99 33.93 12.37
C ALA A 132 -14.72 34.48 13.62
N TYR A 133 -16.04 34.65 13.52
CA TYR A 133 -16.89 34.98 14.66
C TYR A 133 -17.14 33.73 15.51
N PHE A 134 -16.49 33.64 16.67
CA PHE A 134 -16.85 32.68 17.71
C PHE A 134 -18.13 33.14 18.41
N ILE A 135 -19.25 32.44 18.19
CA ILE A 135 -20.49 32.65 18.92
C ILE A 135 -20.36 32.02 20.31
N PHE A 136 -20.06 32.84 21.31
CA PHE A 136 -20.04 32.40 22.72
C PHE A 136 -21.46 32.32 23.29
N HIS A 137 -21.79 31.21 23.94
CA HIS A 137 -23.04 31.06 24.69
C HIS A 137 -22.95 31.88 26.00
N PRO A 138 -23.89 32.80 26.29
CA PRO A 138 -23.65 33.90 27.23
C PRO A 138 -23.84 33.55 28.72
N ASN A 139 -23.47 32.33 29.15
CA ASN A 139 -23.55 31.91 30.56
C ASN A 139 -22.58 30.78 30.93
N ARG A 140 -21.29 31.12 31.13
CA ARG A 140 -20.41 30.50 32.13
C ARG A 140 -19.23 31.44 32.43
N HIS A 141 -18.73 31.42 33.66
CA HIS A 141 -17.77 32.42 34.14
C HIS A 141 -16.45 32.41 33.35
N SER A 142 -16.03 33.59 32.90
CA SER A 142 -14.76 33.80 32.23
C SER A 142 -13.58 33.80 33.21
N GLN A 143 -12.96 32.65 33.42
CA GLN A 143 -11.55 32.65 33.82
C GLN A 143 -10.70 32.96 32.58
N LEU A 144 -9.99 34.09 32.61
CA LEU A 144 -8.97 34.43 31.61
C LEU A 144 -7.74 33.54 31.80
N LEU A 145 -7.82 32.30 31.30
CA LEU A 145 -6.63 31.53 30.97
C LEU A 145 -5.86 32.32 29.92
N ARG A 146 -4.71 32.88 30.31
CA ARG A 146 -3.80 33.53 29.37
C ARG A 146 -3.33 32.49 28.35
N ALA A 147 -3.20 32.91 27.09
CA ALA A 147 -2.83 32.04 25.97
C ALA A 147 -1.36 31.55 26.02
N ASP A 148 -0.66 31.82 27.11
CA ASP A 148 0.78 31.63 27.29
C ASP A 148 1.14 30.25 27.88
N ASN A 149 0.13 29.48 28.31
CA ASN A 149 0.31 28.25 29.11
C ASN A 149 -0.35 26.98 28.53
N VAL A 150 -0.54 26.93 27.21
CA VAL A 150 -0.58 25.65 26.49
C VAL A 150 0.83 25.39 25.96
N LEU A 151 1.69 24.85 26.82
CA LEU A 151 3.05 24.46 26.45
C LEU A 151 2.96 23.44 25.31
N GLY A 152 3.35 23.87 24.11
CA GLY A 152 3.17 23.09 22.89
C GLY A 152 3.99 21.81 22.94
N LEU A 153 3.31 20.66 22.88
CA LEU A 153 3.96 19.42 22.47
C LEU A 153 4.59 19.66 21.08
N PRO A 154 5.84 19.22 20.84
CA PRO A 154 6.44 19.35 19.53
C PRO A 154 5.58 18.60 18.50
N VAL A 155 5.31 19.24 17.37
CA VAL A 155 4.58 18.62 16.26
C VAL A 155 5.33 17.36 15.86
N THR A 156 4.64 16.21 15.81
CA THR A 156 5.27 14.99 15.29
C THR A 156 5.65 15.26 13.84
N PRO A 157 6.95 15.22 13.47
CA PRO A 157 7.38 15.50 12.10
C PRO A 157 6.74 14.50 11.14
N SER A 158 6.56 14.88 9.86
CA SER A 158 6.34 13.86 8.84
C SER A 158 7.49 12.85 8.94
N GLN A 159 7.21 11.58 8.67
CA GLN A 159 8.25 10.54 8.62
C GLN A 159 9.45 11.02 7.80
N GLY A 160 9.18 11.83 6.77
CA GLY A 160 10.18 12.56 6.03
C GLY A 160 10.90 13.66 6.78
N LYS A 161 10.21 14.69 7.26
CA LYS A 161 10.85 15.82 7.95
C LYS A 161 11.82 15.37 9.05
N TYR A 162 11.49 14.28 9.73
CA TYR A 162 12.41 13.63 10.69
C TYR A 162 13.74 13.22 10.05
N LEU A 163 13.73 12.50 8.95
CA LEU A 163 14.94 11.99 8.30
C LEU A 163 15.70 13.15 7.60
N SER A 164 14.99 14.16 7.08
CA SER A 164 15.59 15.44 6.65
C SER A 164 16.52 16.03 7.71
N ASP A 165 16.10 15.92 8.97
CA ASP A 165 16.69 16.60 10.12
C ASP A 165 17.73 15.72 10.86
N ASN A 166 17.80 14.42 10.56
CA ASN A 166 18.59 13.44 11.31
C ASN A 166 19.65 12.71 10.47
N PHE A 167 19.71 12.92 9.15
CA PHE A 167 20.71 12.33 8.25
C PHE A 167 21.48 13.39 7.46
N SER A 168 22.73 13.09 7.11
CA SER A 168 23.63 13.97 6.35
C SER A 168 23.50 13.80 4.84
N GLU A 169 23.68 14.88 4.07
CA GLU A 169 23.79 14.86 2.60
C GLU A 169 24.69 13.71 2.10
N GLY A 170 24.26 13.02 1.04
CA GLY A 170 24.94 11.84 0.50
C GLY A 170 24.57 10.51 1.16
N SER A 171 23.86 10.52 2.30
CA SER A 171 23.32 9.28 2.90
C SER A 171 22.32 8.58 1.97
N HIS A 172 22.13 7.29 2.25
CA HIS A 172 21.13 6.41 1.66
C HIS A 172 20.50 5.62 2.80
N VAL A 173 19.22 5.27 2.72
CA VAL A 173 18.71 4.05 3.35
C VAL A 173 17.80 3.36 2.33
N GLY A 174 17.60 2.06 2.47
CA GLY A 174 16.72 1.32 1.57
C GLY A 174 15.24 1.54 1.82
N VAL A 175 14.38 1.09 0.91
CA VAL A 175 13.06 0.51 1.19
C VAL A 175 12.81 -0.69 0.29
N ASP A 176 12.12 -1.72 0.79
CA ASP A 176 11.56 -2.77 -0.07
C ASP A 176 10.52 -2.14 -1.01
N PRO A 177 10.75 -2.10 -2.33
CA PRO A 177 9.86 -1.36 -3.24
C PRO A 177 8.46 -1.97 -3.33
N ASN A 178 8.24 -3.19 -2.84
CA ASN A 178 6.96 -3.88 -2.94
C ASN A 178 5.96 -3.47 -1.85
N VAL A 179 6.47 -2.87 -0.76
CA VAL A 179 5.74 -2.71 0.50
C VAL A 179 5.27 -1.29 0.76
N LEU A 180 5.74 -0.34 -0.06
CA LEU A 180 5.23 1.01 -0.21
C LEU A 180 4.33 1.10 -1.44
N SER A 181 3.23 1.85 -1.37
CA SER A 181 2.52 2.31 -2.57
C SER A 181 3.39 3.26 -3.38
N TYR A 182 3.14 3.38 -4.69
CA TYR A 182 3.83 4.37 -5.50
C TYR A 182 3.46 5.79 -5.08
N GLU A 183 2.20 5.99 -4.68
CA GLU A 183 1.81 7.24 -4.05
C GLU A 183 2.69 7.50 -2.85
N GLU A 184 2.74 6.65 -1.82
CA GLU A 184 3.60 6.92 -0.66
C GLU A 184 5.09 6.97 -0.95
N TRP A 185 5.62 6.20 -1.90
CA TRP A 185 7.01 6.36 -2.31
C TRP A 185 7.22 7.75 -2.91
N LYS A 186 6.26 8.27 -3.69
CA LYS A 186 6.29 9.68 -4.10
C LYS A 186 5.94 10.64 -2.96
N ILE A 187 5.11 10.25 -2.00
CA ILE A 187 5.00 10.90 -0.68
C ILE A 187 6.29 10.65 0.11
N ILE A 188 7.29 9.98 -0.43
CA ILE A 188 8.67 9.99 -0.01
C ILE A 188 9.54 10.43 -1.21
N GLN A 189 9.16 11.50 -1.95
CA GLN A 189 10.05 12.18 -2.90
C GLN A 189 10.06 13.77 -3.00
N ASN A 190 9.54 14.61 -2.06
CA ASN A 190 9.67 16.11 -2.12
C ASN A 190 9.92 17.04 -0.84
N ASP A 191 9.76 16.63 0.45
CA ASP A 191 9.91 17.34 1.77
C ASP A 191 11.37 17.39 2.25
N MET A 192 12.13 16.33 1.97
CA MET A 192 13.56 16.16 2.25
C MET A 192 14.38 16.13 0.96
N LYS A 193 13.75 16.21 -0.22
CA LYS A 193 14.36 16.75 -1.43
C LYS A 193 15.03 18.10 -1.14
N GLY A 194 16.35 18.16 -1.28
CA GLY A 194 17.17 19.30 -0.83
C GLY A 194 17.94 19.07 0.49
N SER A 195 17.75 17.94 1.16
CA SER A 195 18.67 17.39 2.18
C SER A 195 19.87 16.65 1.56
N GLY A 196 19.76 16.27 0.28
CA GLY A 196 20.79 15.51 -0.44
C GLY A 196 20.85 14.01 -0.09
N VAL A 197 19.85 13.48 0.62
CA VAL A 197 19.77 12.07 1.04
C VAL A 197 18.78 11.30 0.14
N ASN A 198 19.12 10.05 -0.20
CA ASN A 198 18.56 9.35 -1.37
C ASN A 198 17.76 8.09 -1.01
N LEU A 199 16.47 8.06 -1.37
CA LEU A 199 15.62 6.86 -1.24
C LEU A 199 15.94 5.82 -2.31
N VAL A 200 16.49 4.67 -1.89
CA VAL A 200 16.90 3.58 -2.80
C VAL A 200 16.06 2.30 -2.60
N PRO A 201 15.64 1.62 -3.68
CA PRO A 201 14.92 0.36 -3.58
C PRO A 201 15.86 -0.81 -3.27
N ILE A 202 15.60 -1.54 -2.18
CA ILE A 202 16.28 -2.79 -1.85
C ILE A 202 15.32 -3.96 -2.13
N ALA A 203 15.58 -4.72 -3.19
CA ALA A 203 14.68 -5.79 -3.64
C ALA A 203 14.53 -6.98 -2.67
N THR A 204 15.45 -7.13 -1.71
CA THR A 204 15.40 -8.15 -0.66
C THR A 204 14.90 -7.53 0.64
N ASN A 205 13.79 -8.02 1.17
CA ASN A 205 13.30 -7.55 2.47
C ASN A 205 14.27 -7.94 3.59
N LEU A 206 14.74 -6.96 4.37
CA LEU A 206 15.82 -7.20 5.33
C LEU A 206 15.37 -7.83 6.65
N VAL A 207 14.06 -7.90 6.94
CA VAL A 207 13.53 -8.74 8.04
C VAL A 207 13.50 -10.21 7.66
N ASP A 208 13.25 -10.54 6.40
CA ASP A 208 13.21 -11.94 5.94
C ASP A 208 14.58 -12.64 6.07
N LEU A 209 15.66 -11.86 6.25
CA LEU A 209 17.02 -12.33 6.54
C LEU A 209 17.29 -12.63 8.03
N ILE A 210 16.42 -12.17 8.94
CA ILE A 210 16.54 -12.36 10.40
C ILE A 210 15.31 -13.03 11.04
N TRP A 211 14.21 -13.20 10.30
CA TRP A 211 12.99 -13.85 10.79
C TRP A 211 13.12 -15.38 10.77
N GLU A 212 13.87 -15.91 11.73
CA GLU A 212 13.89 -17.35 12.01
C GLU A 212 12.46 -17.85 12.31
N GLY A 213 12.05 -18.91 11.63
CA GLY A 213 10.69 -19.46 11.77
C GLY A 213 9.58 -18.62 11.09
N LYS A 214 9.92 -17.71 10.17
CA LYS A 214 8.94 -16.93 9.38
C LYS A 214 7.79 -17.82 8.85
N PRO A 215 6.51 -17.44 9.07
CA PRO A 215 5.35 -18.16 8.52
C PRO A 215 5.40 -18.29 7.00
N ALA A 216 4.97 -19.44 6.49
CA ALA A 216 4.84 -19.65 5.05
C ALA A 216 3.72 -18.77 4.47
N SER A 217 3.87 -18.32 3.23
CA SER A 217 2.79 -17.62 2.52
C SER A 217 1.56 -18.54 2.38
N PRO A 218 0.35 -18.06 2.69
CA PRO A 218 -0.87 -18.86 2.55
C PRO A 218 -1.02 -19.45 1.15
N SER A 219 -1.48 -20.70 1.10
CA SER A 219 -1.73 -21.45 -0.14
C SER A 219 -3.18 -21.96 -0.19
N ASN A 220 -4.12 -21.10 0.21
CA ASN A 220 -5.53 -21.48 0.32
C ASN A 220 -6.20 -21.54 -1.07
N MET A 221 -7.11 -22.50 -1.24
CA MET A 221 -7.72 -22.80 -2.53
C MET A 221 -8.66 -21.68 -2.99
N VAL A 222 -8.62 -21.35 -4.28
CA VAL A 222 -9.50 -20.35 -4.89
C VAL A 222 -10.76 -21.02 -5.46
N VAL A 223 -11.90 -20.36 -5.24
CA VAL A 223 -13.24 -20.87 -5.61
C VAL A 223 -14.01 -19.87 -6.47
N PRO A 224 -14.77 -20.32 -7.49
CA PRO A 224 -15.70 -19.46 -8.23
C PRO A 224 -16.89 -19.00 -7.38
N LEU A 225 -17.33 -17.76 -7.60
CA LEU A 225 -18.53 -17.17 -7.04
C LEU A 225 -19.60 -17.03 -8.14
N ALA A 226 -20.58 -17.94 -8.12
CA ALA A 226 -21.58 -18.08 -9.17
C ALA A 226 -22.40 -16.80 -9.45
N ILE A 227 -22.81 -16.62 -10.71
CA ILE A 227 -23.53 -15.43 -11.22
C ILE A 227 -24.79 -15.08 -10.40
N LYS A 228 -25.46 -16.07 -9.79
CA LYS A 228 -26.60 -15.85 -8.88
C LYS A 228 -26.29 -15.00 -7.64
N TYR A 229 -25.01 -14.77 -7.32
CA TYR A 229 -24.55 -13.87 -6.26
C TYR A 229 -23.89 -12.59 -6.79
N THR A 230 -23.30 -12.64 -7.99
CA THR A 230 -22.53 -11.50 -8.54
C THR A 230 -23.32 -10.63 -9.52
N GLY A 231 -24.43 -11.15 -10.08
CA GLY A 231 -25.29 -10.49 -11.07
C GLY A 231 -24.66 -10.26 -12.45
N LYS A 232 -23.36 -10.48 -12.62
CA LYS A 232 -22.63 -10.26 -13.87
C LYS A 232 -21.44 -11.20 -13.99
N SER A 233 -21.29 -11.83 -15.16
CA SER A 233 -20.14 -12.63 -15.58
C SER A 233 -18.82 -11.85 -15.51
N CYS A 234 -17.71 -12.53 -15.20
CA CYS A 234 -16.38 -11.96 -15.33
C CYS A 234 -16.04 -11.57 -16.78
N LYS A 235 -16.58 -12.27 -17.78
CA LYS A 235 -16.50 -11.85 -19.19
C LYS A 235 -17.05 -10.44 -19.43
N HIS A 236 -18.32 -10.18 -19.08
CA HIS A 236 -18.92 -8.85 -19.27
C HIS A 236 -18.20 -7.77 -18.44
N LYS A 237 -17.66 -8.11 -17.25
CA LYS A 237 -16.85 -7.17 -16.46
C LYS A 237 -15.54 -6.82 -17.17
N VAL A 238 -14.85 -7.79 -17.78
CA VAL A 238 -13.63 -7.56 -18.57
C VAL A 238 -13.92 -6.74 -19.83
N GLU A 239 -15.05 -6.95 -20.49
CA GLU A 239 -15.47 -6.17 -21.67
C GLU A 239 -15.79 -4.70 -21.32
N GLU A 240 -16.45 -4.45 -20.20
CA GLU A 240 -16.66 -3.09 -19.66
C GLU A 240 -15.34 -2.43 -19.25
N VAL A 241 -14.42 -3.16 -18.62
CA VAL A 241 -13.06 -2.68 -18.28
C VAL A 241 -12.26 -2.32 -19.54
N ARG A 242 -12.28 -3.17 -20.58
CA ARG A 242 -11.63 -2.92 -21.88
C ARG A 242 -12.20 -1.67 -22.57
N SER A 243 -13.51 -1.47 -22.46
CA SER A 243 -14.17 -0.25 -22.95
C SER A 243 -13.65 0.99 -22.22
N LYS A 244 -13.49 0.94 -20.89
CA LYS A 244 -12.88 2.05 -20.11
C LYS A 244 -11.39 2.24 -20.36
N MET A 245 -10.65 1.17 -20.65
CA MET A 245 -9.26 1.27 -21.12
C MET A 245 -9.21 2.00 -22.48
N ALA A 246 -10.09 1.65 -23.43
CA ALA A 246 -10.15 2.29 -24.74
C ALA A 246 -10.52 3.78 -24.66
N GLU A 247 -11.49 4.16 -23.82
CA GLU A 247 -11.84 5.56 -23.52
C GLU A 247 -10.64 6.40 -23.03
N LYS A 248 -9.66 5.76 -22.38
CA LYS A 248 -8.43 6.38 -21.86
C LYS A 248 -7.20 6.21 -22.77
N GLY A 249 -7.33 5.57 -23.93
CA GLY A 249 -6.19 5.24 -24.80
C GLY A 249 -5.22 4.21 -24.20
N SER A 250 -5.71 3.38 -23.28
CA SER A 250 -4.94 2.35 -22.59
C SER A 250 -4.99 1.00 -23.31
N THR A 251 -3.81 0.40 -23.51
CA THR A 251 -3.65 -0.94 -24.09
C THR A 251 -3.57 -2.03 -23.02
N LEU A 252 -3.14 -1.67 -21.80
CA LEU A 252 -2.82 -2.56 -20.69
C LEU A 252 -3.26 -1.93 -19.37
N LEU A 253 -4.03 -2.67 -18.57
CA LEU A 253 -4.37 -2.34 -17.18
C LEU A 253 -3.72 -3.38 -16.26
N LEU A 254 -2.86 -2.95 -15.34
CA LEU A 254 -2.35 -3.77 -14.25
C LEU A 254 -3.17 -3.54 -12.99
N VAL A 255 -3.86 -4.58 -12.55
CA VAL A 255 -4.65 -4.63 -11.33
C VAL A 255 -3.79 -5.26 -10.23
N THR A 256 -3.50 -4.48 -9.20
CA THR A 256 -2.92 -4.97 -7.95
C THR A 256 -4.02 -5.36 -6.97
N ALA A 257 -4.85 -4.40 -6.55
CA ALA A 257 -5.81 -4.55 -5.46
C ALA A 257 -6.61 -5.86 -5.48
N LEU A 258 -6.46 -6.68 -4.43
CA LEU A 258 -7.02 -8.03 -4.37
C LEU A 258 -8.55 -8.09 -4.41
N ASP A 259 -9.22 -7.07 -3.86
CA ASP A 259 -10.67 -6.94 -3.90
C ASP A 259 -11.20 -6.62 -5.31
N GLU A 260 -10.39 -6.00 -6.16
CA GLU A 260 -10.66 -5.78 -7.59
C GLU A 260 -10.45 -7.04 -8.41
N ILE A 261 -9.38 -7.79 -8.15
CA ILE A 261 -9.11 -9.08 -8.82
C ILE A 261 -10.24 -10.08 -8.52
N ALA A 262 -10.59 -10.25 -7.24
CA ALA A 262 -11.66 -11.12 -6.80
C ALA A 262 -13.04 -10.69 -7.38
N TRP A 263 -13.32 -9.39 -7.46
CA TRP A 263 -14.57 -8.90 -8.06
C TRP A 263 -14.58 -9.03 -9.60
N LEU A 264 -13.47 -8.76 -10.28
CA LEU A 264 -13.36 -8.83 -11.74
C LEU A 264 -13.56 -10.25 -12.23
N LEU A 265 -12.82 -11.21 -11.66
CA LEU A 265 -12.79 -12.61 -12.11
C LEU A 265 -13.94 -13.48 -11.57
N ASN A 266 -14.83 -12.94 -10.73
CA ASN A 266 -15.84 -13.71 -9.99
C ASN A 266 -15.21 -14.84 -9.14
N LEU A 267 -14.05 -14.60 -8.52
CA LEU A 267 -13.34 -15.59 -7.68
C LEU A 267 -13.26 -15.13 -6.22
N ARG A 268 -13.16 -16.07 -5.29
CA ARG A 268 -12.90 -15.82 -3.85
C ARG A 268 -11.83 -16.75 -3.32
N GLY A 269 -11.14 -16.33 -2.27
CA GLY A 269 -10.15 -17.12 -1.55
C GLY A 269 -10.23 -16.84 -0.05
N SER A 270 -9.22 -17.28 0.69
CA SER A 270 -9.08 -17.03 2.13
C SER A 270 -7.61 -16.93 2.53
N ASP A 271 -6.79 -16.26 1.71
CA ASP A 271 -5.36 -16.07 2.02
C ASP A 271 -5.11 -14.98 3.09
N ILE A 272 -6.14 -14.19 3.41
CA ILE A 272 -6.09 -13.07 4.35
C ILE A 272 -7.34 -13.17 5.22
N ASP A 273 -7.19 -13.02 6.54
CA ASP A 273 -8.33 -13.09 7.44
C ASP A 273 -9.33 -11.95 7.20
N TYR A 274 -10.62 -12.26 7.41
CA TYR A 274 -11.78 -11.39 7.17
C TYR A 274 -12.01 -10.92 5.71
N ASN A 275 -10.97 -10.92 4.87
CA ASN A 275 -11.00 -10.52 3.46
C ASN A 275 -11.02 -11.78 2.54
N PRO A 276 -12.13 -12.10 1.85
CA PRO A 276 -12.25 -13.36 1.08
C PRO A 276 -11.54 -13.30 -0.29
N VAL A 277 -10.23 -13.08 -0.26
CA VAL A 277 -9.34 -12.80 -1.41
C VAL A 277 -8.13 -13.76 -1.44
N PHE A 278 -7.28 -13.64 -2.47
CA PHE A 278 -6.16 -14.54 -2.72
C PHE A 278 -4.97 -13.80 -3.37
N PHE A 279 -3.74 -14.09 -2.93
CA PHE A 279 -2.51 -13.44 -3.42
C PHE A 279 -2.35 -13.63 -4.93
N SER A 280 -2.53 -12.55 -5.69
CA SER A 280 -2.51 -12.57 -7.15
C SER A 280 -2.31 -11.16 -7.76
N TYR A 281 -1.92 -11.11 -9.04
CA TYR A 281 -2.01 -9.91 -9.87
C TYR A 281 -2.83 -10.23 -11.12
N VAL A 282 -3.55 -9.26 -11.68
CA VAL A 282 -4.23 -9.41 -12.98
C VAL A 282 -3.79 -8.32 -13.94
N LEU A 283 -3.43 -8.72 -15.15
CA LEU A 283 -3.14 -7.83 -16.26
C LEU A 283 -4.20 -8.04 -17.35
N VAL A 284 -4.95 -6.99 -17.66
CA VAL A 284 -5.95 -6.98 -18.73
C VAL A 284 -5.36 -6.28 -19.94
N THR A 285 -5.37 -6.95 -21.09
CA THR A 285 -5.15 -6.30 -22.40
C THR A 285 -6.46 -6.22 -23.15
N GLN A 286 -6.47 -5.55 -24.31
CA GLN A 286 -7.65 -5.46 -25.17
C GLN A 286 -8.13 -6.83 -25.73
N THR A 287 -7.31 -7.87 -25.68
CA THR A 287 -7.63 -9.22 -26.21
C THR A 287 -7.53 -10.33 -25.17
N GLN A 288 -6.57 -10.28 -24.24
CA GLN A 288 -6.29 -11.32 -23.26
C GLN A 288 -6.48 -10.85 -21.82
N VAL A 289 -6.52 -11.80 -20.88
CA VAL A 289 -6.40 -11.56 -19.43
C VAL A 289 -5.28 -12.48 -18.92
N HIS A 290 -4.41 -11.96 -18.07
CA HIS A 290 -3.29 -12.69 -17.48
C HIS A 290 -3.43 -12.67 -15.97
N LEU A 291 -3.55 -13.85 -15.35
CA LEU A 291 -3.66 -14.04 -13.91
C LEU A 291 -2.33 -14.60 -13.37
N PHE A 292 -1.64 -13.81 -12.55
CA PHE A 292 -0.42 -14.21 -11.84
C PHE A 292 -0.82 -14.69 -10.45
N ILE A 293 -0.62 -15.98 -10.17
CA ILE A 293 -1.09 -16.64 -8.94
C ILE A 293 -0.20 -17.85 -8.65
N ASP A 294 -0.20 -18.35 -7.42
CA ASP A 294 0.25 -19.72 -7.18
C ASP A 294 -0.70 -20.71 -7.88
N GLU A 295 -0.19 -21.43 -8.87
CA GLU A 295 -0.97 -22.36 -9.68
C GLU A 295 -1.58 -23.51 -8.87
N SER A 296 -1.03 -23.83 -7.70
CA SER A 296 -1.55 -24.87 -6.81
C SER A 296 -2.97 -24.53 -6.29
N LYS A 297 -3.29 -23.23 -6.19
CA LYS A 297 -4.61 -22.73 -5.77
C LYS A 297 -5.68 -22.84 -6.87
N VAL A 298 -5.28 -23.08 -8.12
CA VAL A 298 -6.14 -22.97 -9.31
C VAL A 298 -6.75 -24.32 -9.68
N THR A 299 -7.80 -24.67 -8.93
CA THR A 299 -8.57 -25.91 -9.09
C THR A 299 -9.23 -26.04 -10.47
N LEU A 300 -9.65 -27.26 -10.84
CA LEU A 300 -10.42 -27.51 -12.06
C LEU A 300 -11.73 -26.67 -12.10
N ALA A 301 -12.34 -26.38 -10.95
CA ALA A 301 -13.53 -25.53 -10.89
C ALA A 301 -13.25 -24.09 -11.35
N VAL A 302 -12.08 -23.53 -11.01
CA VAL A 302 -11.66 -22.19 -11.48
C VAL A 302 -11.39 -22.20 -13.00
N ARG A 303 -10.78 -23.27 -13.52
CA ARG A 303 -10.52 -23.42 -14.97
C ARG A 303 -11.83 -23.61 -15.75
N ASN A 304 -12.76 -24.40 -15.23
CA ASN A 304 -14.09 -24.57 -15.82
C ASN A 304 -14.90 -23.27 -15.82
N HIS A 305 -14.88 -22.51 -14.72
CA HIS A 305 -15.55 -21.20 -14.62
C HIS A 305 -15.15 -20.24 -15.75
N PHE A 306 -13.86 -20.14 -16.08
CA PHE A 306 -13.40 -19.31 -17.22
C PHE A 306 -13.81 -19.88 -18.59
N ASN A 307 -13.83 -21.21 -18.74
CA ASN A 307 -14.26 -21.86 -19.98
C ASN A 307 -15.77 -21.74 -20.22
N GLU A 308 -16.58 -21.88 -19.16
CA GLU A 308 -18.05 -21.77 -19.18
C GLU A 308 -18.51 -20.34 -19.46
N GLU A 309 -17.74 -19.33 -19.02
CA GLU A 309 -17.96 -17.92 -19.37
C GLU A 309 -17.32 -17.50 -20.72
N ASP A 310 -16.59 -18.37 -21.42
CA ASP A 310 -15.84 -18.04 -22.66
C ASP A 310 -14.87 -16.84 -22.50
N LEU A 311 -14.09 -16.84 -21.41
CA LEU A 311 -13.07 -15.84 -21.11
C LEU A 311 -11.66 -16.45 -21.17
N PRO A 312 -10.81 -16.10 -22.16
CA PRO A 312 -9.44 -16.59 -22.22
C PRO A 312 -8.55 -15.94 -21.15
N VAL A 313 -8.34 -16.66 -20.04
CA VAL A 313 -7.41 -16.30 -18.95
C VAL A 313 -6.13 -17.12 -19.04
N ASN A 314 -5.02 -16.44 -19.36
CA ASN A 314 -3.68 -17.00 -19.27
C ASN A 314 -3.25 -17.04 -17.80
N ILE A 315 -2.93 -18.23 -17.26
CA ILE A 315 -2.47 -18.40 -15.88
C ILE A 315 -0.93 -18.45 -15.86
N HIS A 316 -0.33 -17.75 -14.91
CA HIS A 316 1.12 -17.66 -14.72
C HIS A 316 1.46 -17.79 -13.24
N ALA A 317 2.63 -18.36 -12.91
CA ALA A 317 3.14 -18.34 -11.55
C ALA A 317 3.29 -16.90 -11.00
N TYR A 318 2.85 -16.67 -9.76
CA TYR A 318 2.79 -15.36 -9.09
C TYR A 318 4.06 -14.50 -9.26
N ASN A 319 5.23 -15.11 -9.07
CA ASN A 319 6.52 -14.42 -9.13
C ASN A 319 6.96 -13.96 -10.55
N LYS A 320 6.22 -14.34 -11.61
CA LYS A 320 6.53 -13.96 -12.99
C LYS A 320 6.08 -12.55 -13.38
N ILE A 321 5.31 -11.87 -12.54
CA ILE A 321 4.77 -10.53 -12.84
C ILE A 321 5.87 -9.53 -13.23
N HIS A 322 7.00 -9.47 -12.52
CA HIS A 322 8.07 -8.51 -12.81
C HIS A 322 8.74 -8.78 -14.16
N SER A 323 9.11 -10.04 -14.45
CA SER A 323 9.64 -10.42 -15.77
C SER A 323 8.65 -10.11 -16.90
N PHE A 324 7.37 -10.42 -16.70
CA PHE A 324 6.34 -10.19 -17.71
C PHE A 324 6.11 -8.69 -17.98
N ILE A 325 6.13 -7.85 -16.94
CA ILE A 325 6.07 -6.39 -17.10
C ILE A 325 7.31 -5.85 -17.82
N ILE A 326 8.51 -6.31 -17.46
CA ILE A 326 9.76 -5.91 -18.13
C ILE A 326 9.75 -6.28 -19.62
N GLU A 327 9.21 -7.44 -19.97
CA GLU A 327 9.06 -7.90 -21.36
C GLU A 327 7.97 -7.12 -22.12
N GLN A 328 6.81 -6.85 -21.50
CA GLN A 328 5.66 -6.25 -22.18
C GLN A 328 5.67 -4.72 -22.28
N ILE A 329 6.33 -4.02 -21.36
CA ILE A 329 6.34 -2.54 -21.33
C ILE A 329 7.04 -1.90 -22.55
N PRO A 330 8.19 -2.40 -23.04
CA PRO A 330 8.83 -1.89 -24.26
C PRO A 330 7.97 -1.99 -25.52
N GLU A 331 7.05 -2.97 -25.57
CA GLU A 331 6.17 -3.21 -26.71
C GLU A 331 4.86 -2.38 -26.66
N GLN A 332 4.60 -1.64 -25.57
CA GLN A 332 3.35 -0.88 -25.44
C GLN A 332 3.29 0.33 -26.38
N THR A 333 2.35 0.29 -27.31
CA THR A 333 2.01 1.39 -28.23
C THR A 333 1.03 2.40 -27.61
N GLY A 334 0.31 2.03 -26.56
CA GLY A 334 -0.67 2.87 -25.86
C GLY A 334 -0.29 3.18 -24.41
N LYS A 335 -1.28 3.61 -23.63
CA LYS A 335 -1.11 3.90 -22.19
C LYS A 335 -1.21 2.64 -21.32
N VAL A 336 -0.49 2.66 -20.21
CA VAL A 336 -0.51 1.61 -19.18
C VAL A 336 -1.18 2.16 -17.92
N TRP A 337 -2.32 1.59 -17.54
CA TRP A 337 -3.06 1.99 -16.34
C TRP A 337 -2.64 1.11 -15.16
N ILE A 338 -2.30 1.73 -14.04
CA ILE A 338 -1.96 1.08 -12.76
C ILE A 338 -2.29 2.07 -11.64
N SER A 339 -2.84 1.63 -10.49
CA SER A 339 -3.16 2.59 -9.41
C SER A 339 -1.89 3.16 -8.77
N SER A 340 -1.94 4.41 -8.30
CA SER A 340 -0.93 4.96 -7.39
C SER A 340 -0.93 4.23 -6.04
N ASP A 341 -2.08 3.67 -5.65
CA ASP A 341 -2.26 2.70 -4.55
C ASP A 341 -1.64 1.31 -4.83
N GLY A 342 -0.96 1.10 -5.96
CA GLY A 342 -0.18 -0.11 -6.26
C GLY A 342 1.27 0.06 -5.82
N SER A 343 1.99 -1.04 -5.56
CA SER A 343 3.37 -0.97 -5.05
C SER A 343 4.32 -0.16 -5.93
N TYR A 344 5.31 0.52 -5.33
CA TYR A 344 6.33 1.27 -6.08
C TYR A 344 7.11 0.37 -7.04
N SER A 345 7.37 -0.88 -6.64
CA SER A 345 8.05 -1.91 -7.43
C SER A 345 7.42 -2.10 -8.82
N LEU A 346 6.09 -2.30 -8.89
CA LEU A 346 5.39 -2.48 -10.17
C LEU A 346 5.16 -1.16 -10.90
N ASN A 347 4.88 -0.08 -10.17
CA ASN A 347 4.67 1.24 -10.76
C ASN A 347 5.92 1.81 -11.43
N SER A 348 7.07 1.77 -10.75
CA SER A 348 8.34 2.35 -11.23
C SER A 348 8.83 1.71 -12.54
N MET A 349 8.50 0.45 -12.78
CA MET A 349 8.75 -0.25 -14.05
C MET A 349 7.96 0.33 -15.24
N VAL A 350 6.88 1.08 -15.00
CA VAL A 350 6.09 1.73 -16.05
C VAL A 350 6.53 3.19 -16.23
N PRO A 351 7.12 3.58 -17.38
CA PRO A 351 7.57 4.95 -17.62
C PRO A 351 6.43 5.95 -17.49
N GLU A 352 6.64 7.01 -16.69
CA GLU A 352 5.63 8.03 -16.37
C GLU A 352 4.92 8.59 -17.62
N LYS A 353 5.67 8.82 -18.71
CA LYS A 353 5.15 9.28 -20.01
C LYS A 353 4.03 8.40 -20.60
N ILE A 354 3.98 7.10 -20.30
CA ILE A 354 2.92 6.17 -20.74
C ILE A 354 1.98 5.73 -19.61
N ARG A 355 2.26 6.09 -18.35
CA ARG A 355 1.45 5.67 -17.22
C ARG A 355 0.13 6.46 -17.13
N ILE A 356 -0.92 5.81 -16.63
CA ILE A 356 -2.14 6.42 -16.08
C ILE A 356 -2.21 5.97 -14.62
N SER A 357 -2.05 6.91 -13.70
CA SER A 357 -2.07 6.68 -12.25
C SER A 357 -3.43 7.04 -11.61
N GLU A 358 -4.51 6.97 -12.39
CA GLU A 358 -5.87 7.26 -11.90
C GLU A 358 -6.49 6.04 -11.20
N ILE A 359 -7.50 6.26 -10.36
CA ILE A 359 -8.37 5.22 -9.78
C ILE A 359 -8.84 4.27 -10.90
N THR A 360 -8.65 2.96 -10.72
CA THR A 360 -8.93 1.95 -11.76
C THR A 360 -10.41 1.96 -12.19
N PRO A 361 -10.75 1.48 -13.41
CA PRO A 361 -12.16 1.33 -13.78
C PRO A 361 -12.89 0.33 -12.89
N ILE A 362 -12.20 -0.71 -12.41
CA ILE A 362 -12.76 -1.76 -11.54
C ILE A 362 -13.15 -1.20 -10.17
N ALA A 363 -12.32 -0.32 -9.61
CA ALA A 363 -12.58 0.41 -8.36
C ALA A 363 -13.93 1.12 -8.39
N LEU A 364 -14.22 1.80 -9.51
CA LEU A 364 -15.44 2.56 -9.73
C LEU A 364 -16.63 1.64 -10.03
N MET A 365 -16.45 0.65 -10.90
CA MET A 365 -17.49 -0.31 -11.28
C MET A 365 -18.01 -1.10 -10.08
N LYS A 366 -17.14 -1.60 -9.20
CA LYS A 366 -17.55 -2.40 -8.03
C LYS A 366 -18.10 -1.60 -6.85
N ALA A 367 -18.00 -0.27 -6.91
CA ALA A 367 -18.57 0.64 -5.92
C ALA A 367 -20.09 0.86 -6.12
N ILE A 368 -20.59 0.67 -7.35
CA ILE A 368 -22.02 0.73 -7.65
C ILE A 368 -22.55 -0.71 -7.72
N LYS A 369 -23.30 -1.12 -6.70
CA LYS A 369 -23.87 -2.48 -6.65
C LYS A 369 -24.97 -2.66 -7.69
N ASN A 370 -24.97 -3.82 -8.34
CA ASN A 370 -26.09 -4.23 -9.17
C ASN A 370 -27.22 -4.84 -8.33
N THR A 371 -28.40 -5.00 -8.93
CA THR A 371 -29.61 -5.46 -8.21
C THR A 371 -29.47 -6.82 -7.55
N VAL A 372 -28.63 -7.73 -8.08
CA VAL A 372 -28.38 -9.04 -7.46
C VAL A 372 -27.45 -8.91 -6.25
N GLU A 373 -26.39 -8.10 -6.35
CA GLU A 373 -25.51 -7.79 -5.20
C GLU A 373 -26.31 -7.16 -4.05
N THR A 374 -27.14 -6.15 -4.34
CA THR A 374 -28.00 -5.48 -3.35
C THR A 374 -29.15 -6.36 -2.83
N GLN A 375 -29.61 -7.37 -3.58
CA GLN A 375 -30.58 -8.36 -3.06
C GLN A 375 -29.93 -9.43 -2.17
N GLY A 376 -28.61 -9.65 -2.29
CA GLY A 376 -27.84 -10.48 -1.37
C GLY A 376 -27.68 -9.84 0.01
N GLU A 377 -27.43 -8.53 0.08
CA GLU A 377 -27.17 -7.79 1.33
C GLU A 377 -28.24 -8.03 2.44
N PRO A 378 -29.57 -7.93 2.19
CA PRO A 378 -30.59 -8.26 3.18
C PRO A 378 -30.57 -9.71 3.68
N GLN A 379 -30.15 -10.68 2.86
CA GLN A 379 -30.15 -12.10 3.25
C GLN A 379 -29.06 -12.41 4.29
N PHE A 380 -27.97 -11.64 4.32
CA PHE A 380 -26.96 -11.74 5.38
C PHE A 380 -27.41 -11.05 6.68
N ILE A 381 -28.18 -9.97 6.60
CA ILE A 381 -28.72 -9.26 7.77
C ILE A 381 -29.75 -10.14 8.53
N GLY A 382 -30.52 -10.96 7.80
CA GLY A 382 -31.53 -11.86 8.37
C GLY A 382 -31.02 -13.11 9.10
N LEU A 383 -29.70 -13.25 9.31
CA LEU A 383 -29.08 -14.38 10.03
C LEU A 383 -28.49 -13.99 11.40
N GLY A 384 -28.74 -12.76 11.87
CA GLY A 384 -28.17 -12.18 13.08
C GLY A 384 -29.19 -11.74 14.15
N THR A 385 -30.35 -12.40 14.24
CA THR A 385 -31.44 -12.10 15.19
C THR A 385 -31.93 -13.36 15.91
#